data_AF-A0A410DSW3-F1
#
_entry.id   AF-A0A410DSW3-F1
#
_cell.length_a   1.000
_cell.length_b   1.000
_cell.length_c   1.000
_cell.angle_alpha   90.00
_cell.angle_beta   90.00
_cell.angle_gamma   90.00
#
_symmetry.space_group_name_H-M   'P 1'
#
loop_
_entity.id
_entity.type
_entity.pdbx_description
1 polymer ?
#
loop_
_entity_poly.entity_id
_entity_poly.type
_entity_poly.pdbx_seq_one_letter_code
_entity_poly.pdbx_strand_id
1 'polypeptide(L)'
;MDTAIEKAEQRIEYLSSDEEAMRIYYERERSLYERANMISSAEERAKLQIAKNLLDILDDEMIAIKTGLDIEKIKSLRKES
;
A
#
# COMPACT_ATOMS: atom_id res chain seq x y z
N MET A 1 -1.93 12.50 47.82
CA MET A 1 -1.67 12.20 46.40
C MET A 1 -2.59 13.08 45.58
N ASP A 2 -2.06 13.75 44.57
CA ASP A 2 -2.78 14.79 43.82
C ASP A 2 -4.02 14.20 43.13
N THR A 3 -5.19 14.65 43.55
CA THR A 3 -6.50 14.28 42.98
C THR A 3 -6.61 14.62 41.48
N ALA A 4 -5.73 15.49 40.99
CA ALA A 4 -5.58 15.81 39.57
C ALA A 4 -4.87 14.69 38.79
N ILE A 5 -3.86 14.05 39.40
CA ILE A 5 -3.15 12.91 38.81
C ILE A 5 -4.10 11.71 38.75
N GLU A 6 -4.81 11.43 39.83
CA GLU A 6 -5.78 10.32 39.90
C GLU A 6 -6.92 10.47 38.87
N LYS A 7 -7.43 11.70 38.67
CA LYS A 7 -8.43 11.99 37.62
C LYS A 7 -7.86 11.86 36.20
N ALA A 8 -6.58 12.19 36.01
CA ALA A 8 -5.92 12.02 34.72
C ALA A 8 -5.70 10.53 34.41
N GLU A 9 -5.28 9.74 35.41
CA GLU A 9 -5.11 8.29 35.32
C GLU A 9 -6.44 7.59 35.00
N GLN A 10 -7.53 7.91 35.70
CA GLN A 10 -8.86 7.36 35.42
C GLN A 10 -9.36 7.69 34.00
N ARG A 11 -8.98 8.85 33.47
CA ARG A 11 -9.38 9.26 32.11
C ARG A 11 -8.56 8.56 31.03
N ILE A 12 -7.26 8.34 31.30
CA ILE A 12 -6.39 7.53 30.46
C ILE A 12 -6.87 6.07 30.48
N GLU A 13 -7.22 5.56 31.65
CA GLU A 13 -7.76 4.21 31.84
C GLU A 13 -9.12 4.05 31.13
N TYR A 14 -10.01 5.05 31.19
CA TYR A 14 -11.28 5.08 30.43
C TYR A 14 -11.06 5.08 28.92
N LEU A 15 -10.12 5.89 28.42
CA LEU A 15 -9.77 5.92 26.99
C LEU A 15 -9.05 4.65 26.53
N SER A 16 -8.31 3.98 27.42
CA SER A 16 -7.70 2.67 27.13
C SER A 16 -8.66 1.50 27.32
N SER A 17 -9.73 1.67 28.11
CA SER A 17 -10.75 0.64 28.35
C SER A 17 -11.89 0.66 27.34
N ASP A 18 -12.00 1.69 26.51
CA ASP A 18 -12.66 1.57 25.20
C ASP A 18 -11.71 0.93 24.17
N GLU A 19 -11.10 -0.18 24.60
CA GLU A 19 -10.18 -1.02 23.84
C GLU A 19 -10.87 -1.51 22.55
N GLU A 20 -12.20 -1.63 22.56
CA GLU A 20 -13.02 -1.90 21.39
C GLU A 20 -13.02 -0.72 20.40
N ALA A 21 -13.26 0.52 20.84
CA ALA A 21 -13.18 1.66 19.91
C ALA A 21 -11.78 1.79 19.31
N MET A 22 -10.72 1.67 20.12
CA MET A 22 -9.35 1.76 19.63
C MET A 22 -9.03 0.63 18.63
N ARG A 23 -9.49 -0.59 18.91
CA ARG A 23 -9.38 -1.74 18.00
C ARG A 23 -10.14 -1.50 16.70
N ILE A 24 -11.37 -0.98 16.76
CA ILE A 24 -12.17 -0.64 15.58
C ILE A 24 -11.46 0.44 14.74
N TYR A 25 -10.86 1.47 15.36
CA TYR A 25 -10.09 2.48 14.65
C TYR A 25 -8.86 1.88 13.97
N TYR A 26 -8.08 1.07 14.68
CA TYR A 26 -6.89 0.41 14.15
C TYR A 26 -7.22 -0.56 13.01
N GLU A 27 -8.29 -1.35 13.15
CA GLU A 27 -8.77 -2.26 12.11
C GLU A 27 -9.26 -1.52 10.87
N ARG A 28 -9.96 -0.39 11.04
CA ARG A 28 -10.38 0.46 9.92
C ARG A 28 -9.18 1.03 9.17
N GLU A 29 -8.22 1.59 9.89
CA GLU A 29 -7.00 2.15 9.31
C GLU A 29 -6.22 1.06 8.55
N ARG A 30 -5.99 -0.09 9.19
CA ARG A 30 -5.35 -1.25 8.56
C ARG A 30 -6.10 -1.71 7.31
N SER A 31 -7.43 -1.80 7.35
CA SER A 31 -8.24 -2.22 6.20
C SER A 31 -8.11 -1.24 5.02
N LEU A 32 -8.04 0.07 5.29
CA LEU A 32 -7.82 1.07 4.25
C LEU A 32 -6.43 0.92 3.61
N TYR A 33 -5.39 0.71 4.42
CA TYR A 33 -4.04 0.43 3.92
C TYR A 33 -3.99 -0.86 3.09
N GLU A 34 -4.60 -1.94 3.56
CA GLU A 34 -4.66 -3.22 2.84
C GLU A 34 -5.37 -3.07 1.49
N ARG A 35 -6.50 -2.34 1.45
CA ARG A 35 -7.22 -2.04 0.20
C ARG A 35 -6.38 -1.21 -0.76
N ALA A 36 -5.71 -0.16 -0.28
CA ALA A 36 -4.84 0.67 -1.12
C ALA A 36 -3.68 -0.15 -1.71
N ASN A 37 -3.03 -0.99 -0.89
CA ASN A 37 -1.97 -1.90 -1.35
C ASN A 37 -2.49 -2.94 -2.35
N MET A 38 -3.69 -3.47 -2.14
CA MET A 38 -4.30 -4.44 -3.05
C MET A 38 -4.52 -3.82 -4.44
N ILE A 39 -5.09 -2.61 -4.51
CA ILE A 39 -5.32 -1.88 -5.76
C ILE A 39 -3.98 -1.56 -6.44
N SER A 40 -3.04 -0.97 -5.70
CA SER A 40 -1.71 -0.63 -6.24
C SER A 40 -1.01 -1.86 -6.81
N SER A 41 -1.05 -2.99 -6.10
CA SER A 41 -0.44 -4.23 -6.57
C SER A 41 -1.13 -4.79 -7.82
N ALA A 42 -2.44 -4.60 -7.96
CA ALA A 42 -3.19 -5.05 -9.14
C ALA A 42 -2.85 -4.22 -10.37
N GLU A 43 -2.76 -2.89 -10.23
CA GLU A 43 -2.34 -1.99 -11.30
C GLU A 43 -0.90 -2.27 -11.74
N GLU A 44 0.02 -2.49 -10.80
CA GLU A 44 1.41 -2.84 -11.12
C GLU A 44 1.49 -4.17 -11.88
N ARG A 45 0.77 -5.21 -11.42
CA ARG A 45 0.70 -6.50 -12.13
C ARG A 45 0.15 -6.35 -13.54
N ALA A 46 -0.89 -5.54 -13.72
CA ALA A 46 -1.47 -5.29 -15.04
C ALA A 46 -0.48 -4.60 -15.98
N LYS A 47 0.22 -3.55 -15.51
CA LYS A 47 1.27 -2.87 -16.29
C LYS A 47 2.39 -3.83 -16.69
N LEU A 48 2.84 -4.68 -15.77
CA LEU A 48 3.87 -5.68 -16.06
C LEU A 48 3.41 -6.71 -17.09
N GLN A 49 2.16 -7.16 -17.03
CA GLN A 49 1.63 -8.11 -18.01
C GLN A 49 1.53 -7.47 -19.40
N ILE A 50 1.07 -6.22 -19.48
CA ILE A 50 1.01 -5.47 -20.73
C ILE A 50 2.43 -5.29 -21.30
N ALA A 51 3.40 -4.90 -20.47
CA ALA A 51 4.79 -4.77 -20.90
C ALA A 51 5.34 -6.08 -21.50
N LYS A 52 5.15 -7.22 -20.82
CA LYS A 52 5.58 -8.54 -21.32
C LYS A 52 5.00 -8.89 -22.68
N ASN A 53 3.70 -8.60 -22.88
CA ASN A 53 3.01 -8.87 -24.14
C ASN A 53 3.43 -7.93 -25.29
N LEU A 54 4.18 -6.87 -25.00
CA LEU A 54 4.66 -5.91 -26.00
C LEU A 54 6.14 -6.08 -26.33
N LEU A 55 6.90 -6.88 -25.56
CA LEU A 55 8.35 -7.05 -25.72
C LEU A 55 8.73 -7.62 -27.10
N ASP A 56 7.86 -8.44 -27.69
CA ASP A 56 8.07 -9.06 -28.99
C ASP A 56 7.74 -8.13 -30.18
N ILE A 57 7.05 -7.02 -29.94
CA ILE A 57 6.54 -6.11 -30.98
C ILE A 57 7.21 -4.73 -30.92
N LEU A 58 7.50 -4.23 -29.72
CA LEU A 58 7.97 -2.86 -29.48
C LEU A 58 9.36 -2.82 -28.84
N ASP A 59 10.03 -1.67 -28.99
CA ASP A 59 11.27 -1.36 -28.26
C ASP A 59 11.01 -0.95 -26.81
N ASP A 60 12.06 -0.96 -26.01
CA ASP A 60 11.95 -0.74 -24.55
C ASP A 60 11.49 0.68 -24.21
N GLU A 61 11.88 1.69 -25.00
CA GLU A 61 11.53 3.09 -24.78
C GLU A 61 10.03 3.32 -25.00
N MET A 62 9.47 2.76 -26.06
CA MET A 62 8.05 2.87 -26.36
C MET A 62 7.20 2.11 -25.34
N ILE A 63 7.64 0.94 -24.89
CA ILE A 63 6.97 0.18 -23.84
C ILE A 63 6.96 0.95 -22.52
N ALA A 64 8.09 1.55 -22.12
CA ALA A 64 8.18 2.38 -20.92
C ALA A 64 7.19 3.56 -20.97
N ILE A 65 7.14 4.29 -22.09
CA ILE A 65 6.19 5.40 -22.30
C ILE A 65 4.74 4.94 -22.21
N LYS A 66 4.39 3.80 -22.84
CA LYS A 66 2.99 3.32 -22.92
C LYS A 66 2.48 2.69 -21.63
N THR A 67 3.37 2.05 -20.87
CA THR A 67 3.01 1.38 -19.61
C THR A 67 3.22 2.26 -18.38
N GLY A 68 4.00 3.34 -18.53
CA GLY A 68 4.43 4.19 -17.42
C GLY A 68 5.38 3.48 -16.46
N LEU A 69 6.05 2.42 -16.92
CA LEU A 69 7.10 1.72 -16.18
C LEU A 69 8.46 2.33 -16.47
N ASP A 70 9.37 2.20 -15.52
CA ASP A 70 10.75 2.62 -15.70
C ASP A 70 11.45 1.82 -16.82
N ILE A 71 12.32 2.50 -17.58
CA ILE A 71 13.01 1.90 -18.72
C ILE A 71 13.93 0.74 -18.31
N GLU A 72 14.58 0.82 -17.14
CA GLU A 72 15.45 -0.24 -16.64
C GLU A 72 14.62 -1.47 -16.23
N LYS A 73 13.39 -1.26 -15.78
CA LYS A 73 12.44 -2.37 -15.50
C LYS A 73 12.04 -3.09 -16.79
N ILE A 74 11.83 -2.37 -17.89
CA ILE A 74 11.54 -3.00 -19.18
C ILE A 74 12.75 -3.79 -19.70
N LYS A 75 13.95 -3.22 -19.62
CA LYS A 75 15.19 -3.90 -19.99
C LYS A 75 15.42 -5.16 -19.17
N SER A 76 15.08 -5.16 -17.88
CA SER A 76 15.19 -6.36 -17.04
C SER A 76 14.21 -7.45 -17.51
N LEU A 77 12.95 -7.09 -17.78
CA LEU A 77 11.94 -8.02 -18.29
C LEU A 77 12.36 -8.68 -19.61
N ARG A 78 12.99 -7.92 -20.52
CA ARG A 78 13.50 -8.46 -21.79
C ARG A 78 14.66 -9.43 -21.60
N LYS A 79 15.53 -9.21 -20.61
CA LYS A 79 16.63 -10.14 -20.28
C LYS A 79 16.13 -11.44 -19.64
N GLU A 80 14.97 -11.39 -18.99
CA GLU A 80 14.34 -12.55 -18.32
C GLU A 80 13.42 -13.36 -19.25
N SER A 81 13.15 -12.89 -20.47
CA SER A 81 12.28 -13.54 -21.47
C SER A 81 13.09 -14.44 -22.41
#